data_AF-A0A662M2C8-F1
#
_entry.id   AF-A0A662M2C8-F1
#
_cell.length_a   1.000
_cell.length_b   1.000
_cell.length_c   1.000
_cell.angle_alpha   90.00
_cell.angle_beta   90.00
_cell.angle_gamma   90.00
#
_symmetry.space_group_name_H-M   'P 1'
#
loop_
_entity.id
_entity.type
_entity.pdbx_description
1 polymer ?
#
loop_
_entity_poly.entity_id
_entity_poly.type
_entity_poly.pdbx_seq_one_letter_code
_entity_poly.pdbx_strand_id
1 'polypeptide(L)'
;MSLANKITIARAGLIPATLALLLLGKREAALACFLLASLGDVLDGIAARARHEVSLLGKVLDPAVDKVMYASLIAAFTSMGDISLTALILYFIPQIGLGIGAIVLHRRARRVQGARLPGKAAAVLTFIAVVFLFLGLPYRVMVLYVAIGVGYGAALDYLRAACSPGQGTSS
;
A
#
# COMPACT_ATOMS: atom_id res chain seq x y z
N MET A 1 -4.93 -19.73 14.08
CA MET A 1 -4.71 -18.62 13.11
C MET A 1 -6.07 -18.15 12.64
N SER A 2 -6.39 -16.86 12.74
CA SER A 2 -7.67 -16.34 12.25
C SER A 2 -7.79 -16.51 10.73
N LEU A 3 -9.01 -16.50 10.22
CA LEU A 3 -9.29 -16.59 8.78
C LEU A 3 -8.58 -15.46 8.01
N ALA A 4 -8.58 -14.24 8.56
CA ALA A 4 -7.89 -13.08 8.02
C ALA A 4 -6.39 -13.34 7.80
N ASN A 5 -5.67 -13.89 8.79
CA ASN A 5 -4.23 -14.14 8.65
C ASN A 5 -3.91 -15.13 7.52
N LYS A 6 -4.76 -16.13 7.27
CA LYS A 6 -4.55 -17.10 6.18
C LYS A 6 -4.63 -16.43 4.82
N ILE A 7 -5.53 -15.45 4.69
CA ILE A 7 -5.76 -14.78 3.41
C ILE A 7 -4.71 -13.69 3.17
N THR A 8 -4.24 -12.99 4.21
CA THR A 8 -3.03 -12.14 4.12
C THR A 8 -1.82 -12.94 3.63
N ILE A 9 -1.61 -14.15 4.15
CA ILE A 9 -0.53 -15.04 3.71
C ILE A 9 -0.74 -15.49 2.26
N ALA A 10 -1.97 -15.84 1.89
CA ALA A 10 -2.30 -16.18 0.51
C ALA A 10 -2.01 -15.00 -0.44
N ARG A 11 -2.36 -13.77 -0.06
CA ARG A 11 -2.04 -12.52 -0.77
C ARG A 11 -0.55 -12.32 -0.93
N ALA A 12 0.22 -12.50 0.14
CA ALA A 12 1.67 -12.41 0.09
C ALA A 12 2.26 -13.42 -0.92
N GLY A 13 1.67 -14.63 -1.03
CA GLY A 13 2.00 -15.62 -2.04
C GLY A 13 1.62 -15.22 -3.47
N LEU A 14 0.58 -14.40 -3.66
CA LEU A 14 0.19 -13.87 -4.97
C LEU A 14 1.13 -12.78 -5.50
N ILE A 15 1.91 -12.10 -4.63
CA ILE A 15 2.90 -11.09 -5.05
C ILE A 15 3.93 -11.68 -6.03
N PRO A 16 4.71 -12.73 -5.68
CA PRO A 16 5.69 -13.30 -6.60
C PRO A 16 5.04 -13.89 -7.86
N ALA A 17 3.83 -14.46 -7.74
CA ALA A 17 3.09 -14.95 -8.90
C ALA A 17 2.71 -13.80 -9.87
N THR A 18 2.25 -12.68 -9.33
CA THR A 18 1.93 -11.47 -10.10
C THR A 18 3.17 -10.94 -10.82
N LEU A 19 4.31 -10.84 -10.13
CA LEU A 19 5.56 -10.37 -10.72
C LEU A 19 6.08 -11.32 -11.80
N ALA A 20 6.05 -12.64 -11.54
CA ALA A 20 6.48 -13.63 -12.52
C ALA A 20 5.65 -13.54 -13.81
N LEU A 21 4.31 -13.47 -13.69
CA LEU A 21 3.43 -13.30 -14.84
C LEU A 21 3.70 -12.00 -15.60
N LEU A 22 3.93 -10.90 -14.87
CA LEU A 22 4.23 -9.60 -15.47
C LEU A 22 5.56 -9.63 -16.25
N LEU A 23 6.62 -10.18 -15.65
CA LEU A 23 7.94 -10.28 -16.26
C LEU A 23 7.99 -11.28 -17.43
N LEU A 24 7.10 -12.28 -17.44
CA LEU A 24 6.89 -13.17 -18.59
C LEU A 24 6.06 -12.54 -19.73
N GLY A 25 5.69 -11.25 -19.61
CA GLY A 25 4.88 -10.54 -20.59
C GLY A 25 3.39 -10.87 -20.57
N LYS A 26 2.93 -11.72 -19.63
CA LYS A 26 1.50 -12.09 -19.47
C LYS A 26 0.75 -11.03 -18.67
N ARG A 27 0.72 -9.79 -19.17
CA ARG A 27 0.15 -8.62 -18.48
C ARG A 27 -1.29 -8.81 -17.99
N GLU A 28 -2.17 -9.39 -18.82
CA GLU A 28 -3.57 -9.63 -18.44
C GLU A 28 -3.71 -10.62 -17.26
N ALA A 29 -2.93 -11.71 -17.28
CA ALA A 29 -2.92 -12.69 -16.20
C ALA A 29 -2.33 -12.09 -14.91
N ALA A 30 -1.29 -11.27 -15.03
CA ALA A 30 -0.71 -10.55 -13.92
C ALA A 30 -1.70 -9.52 -13.33
N LEU A 31 -2.42 -8.78 -14.16
CA LEU A 31 -3.47 -7.87 -13.73
C LEU A 31 -4.58 -8.62 -12.99
N ALA A 32 -5.05 -9.76 -13.52
CA ALA A 32 -6.04 -10.58 -12.84
C ALA A 32 -5.54 -11.06 -11.46
N CYS A 33 -4.28 -11.51 -11.38
CA CYS A 33 -3.66 -11.93 -10.12
C CYS A 33 -3.56 -10.76 -9.11
N PHE A 34 -3.14 -9.58 -9.57
CA PHE A 34 -3.08 -8.35 -8.77
C PHE A 34 -4.46 -7.93 -8.26
N LEU A 35 -5.49 -7.96 -9.10
CA LEU A 35 -6.86 -7.63 -8.72
C LEU A 35 -7.40 -8.63 -7.69
N LEU A 36 -7.18 -9.93 -7.89
CA LEU A 36 -7.55 -10.96 -6.91
C LEU A 36 -6.86 -10.75 -5.57
N ALA A 37 -5.56 -10.44 -5.59
CA ALA A 37 -4.81 -10.10 -4.38
C ALA A 37 -5.38 -8.84 -3.69
N SER A 38 -5.72 -7.81 -4.45
CA SER A 38 -6.27 -6.56 -3.90
C SER A 38 -7.69 -6.73 -3.36
N LEU A 39 -8.52 -7.56 -4.00
CA LEU A 39 -9.90 -7.81 -3.58
C LEU A 39 -9.97 -8.63 -2.28
N GLY A 40 -9.01 -9.55 -2.09
CA GLY A 40 -8.88 -10.33 -0.85
C GLY A 40 -8.80 -9.44 0.39
N ASP A 41 -8.01 -8.37 0.36
CA ASP A 41 -7.86 -7.41 1.48
C ASP A 41 -9.19 -6.80 1.93
N VAL A 42 -10.00 -6.38 0.96
CA VAL A 42 -11.28 -5.71 1.23
C VAL A 42 -12.27 -6.69 1.83
N LEU A 43 -12.39 -7.88 1.26
CA LEU A 43 -13.31 -8.92 1.71
C LEU A 43 -12.95 -9.42 3.11
N ASP A 44 -11.65 -9.58 3.40
CA ASP A 44 -11.17 -10.00 4.72
C ASP A 44 -11.37 -8.93 5.77
N GLY A 45 -11.06 -7.68 5.43
CA GLY A 45 -11.26 -6.56 6.34
C GLY A 45 -12.73 -6.41 6.72
N ILE A 46 -13.67 -6.72 5.81
CA ILE A 46 -15.10 -6.73 6.09
C ILE A 46 -15.47 -7.94 6.96
N ALA A 47 -15.02 -9.15 6.58
CA ALA A 47 -15.34 -10.39 7.30
C ALA A 47 -14.77 -10.40 8.73
N ALA A 48 -13.54 -9.94 8.93
CA ALA A 48 -12.89 -9.84 10.24
C ALA A 48 -13.57 -8.80 11.14
N ARG A 49 -14.04 -7.68 10.57
CA ARG A 49 -14.84 -6.70 11.31
C ARG A 49 -16.21 -7.25 11.70
N ALA A 50 -16.87 -7.97 10.80
CA ALA A 50 -18.16 -8.60 11.06
C ALA A 50 -18.08 -9.70 12.12
N ARG A 51 -16.92 -10.37 12.26
CA ARG A 51 -16.70 -11.44 13.25
C ARG A 51 -16.01 -10.98 14.53
N HIS A 52 -15.69 -9.69 14.67
CA HIS A 52 -14.87 -9.15 15.77
C HIS A 52 -13.49 -9.83 15.96
N GLU A 53 -12.98 -10.55 14.95
CA GLU A 53 -11.72 -11.29 14.99
C GLU A 53 -10.53 -10.46 14.48
N VAL A 54 -10.43 -9.21 14.92
CA VAL A 54 -9.35 -8.33 14.46
C VAL A 54 -8.05 -8.63 15.21
N SER A 55 -7.11 -9.31 14.57
CA SER A 55 -5.83 -9.67 15.18
C SER A 55 -4.81 -8.52 15.13
N LEU A 56 -3.97 -8.40 16.16
CA LEU A 56 -2.85 -7.43 16.19
C LEU A 56 -1.83 -7.70 15.07
N LEU A 57 -1.60 -8.98 14.76
CA LEU A 57 -0.70 -9.39 13.69
C LEU A 57 -1.22 -8.96 12.31
N GLY A 58 -2.51 -9.18 12.00
CA GLY A 58 -3.13 -8.75 10.74
C GLY A 58 -3.05 -7.24 10.55
N LYS A 59 -3.35 -6.45 11.59
CA LYS A 59 -3.25 -4.97 11.55
C LYS A 59 -1.87 -4.44 11.14
N VAL A 60 -0.80 -5.19 11.38
CA VAL A 60 0.57 -4.81 10.98
C VAL A 60 0.96 -5.46 9.66
N LEU A 61 0.56 -6.71 9.45
CA LEU A 61 0.92 -7.48 8.27
C LEU A 61 0.20 -6.99 7.01
N ASP A 62 -1.08 -6.64 7.09
CA ASP A 62 -1.89 -6.23 5.93
C ASP A 62 -1.30 -4.97 5.25
N PRO A 63 -1.00 -3.86 5.98
CA PRO A 63 -0.41 -2.68 5.36
C PRO A 63 1.03 -2.89 4.88
N ALA A 64 1.75 -3.86 5.46
CA ALA A 64 3.10 -4.20 5.03
C ALA A 64 3.08 -4.95 3.70
N VAL A 65 2.21 -5.97 3.58
CA VAL A 65 2.02 -6.74 2.35
C VAL A 65 1.56 -5.84 1.20
N ASP A 66 0.67 -4.88 1.46
CA ASP A 66 0.26 -3.89 0.45
C ASP A 66 1.42 -3.04 -0.05
N LYS A 67 2.22 -2.48 0.86
CA LYS A 67 3.38 -1.67 0.48
C LYS A 67 4.37 -2.47 -0.36
N VAL A 68 4.61 -3.73 0.00
CA VAL A 68 5.49 -4.62 -0.76
C VAL A 68 4.91 -4.87 -2.15
N MET A 69 3.62 -5.19 -2.28
CA MET A 69 2.97 -5.40 -3.59
C MET A 69 3.17 -4.19 -4.51
N TYR A 70 2.79 -2.98 -4.07
CA TYR A 70 2.93 -1.78 -4.89
C TYR A 70 4.40 -1.43 -5.19
N ALA A 71 5.29 -1.55 -4.21
CA ALA A 71 6.71 -1.29 -4.41
C ALA A 71 7.33 -2.25 -5.44
N SER A 72 7.00 -3.54 -5.35
CA SER A 72 7.49 -4.54 -6.30
C SER A 72 6.93 -4.32 -7.71
N LEU A 73 5.65 -3.94 -7.84
CA LEU A 73 5.05 -3.65 -9.15
C LEU A 73 5.66 -2.42 -9.80
N ILE A 74 5.82 -1.33 -9.06
CA ILE A 74 6.44 -0.10 -9.60
C ILE A 74 7.90 -0.38 -9.99
N ALA A 75 8.63 -1.17 -9.21
CA ALA A 75 9.98 -1.61 -9.57
C ALA A 75 10.00 -2.47 -10.84
N ALA A 76 9.07 -3.42 -10.98
CA ALA A 76 8.94 -4.25 -12.17
C ALA A 76 8.64 -3.41 -13.42
N PHE A 77 7.64 -2.53 -13.36
CA PHE A 77 7.33 -1.61 -14.45
C PHE A 77 8.49 -0.66 -14.79
N THR A 78 9.30 -0.27 -13.80
CA THR A 78 10.53 0.50 -14.05
C THR A 78 11.56 -0.33 -14.81
N SER A 79 11.76 -1.60 -14.44
CA SER A 79 12.69 -2.50 -15.14
C SER A 79 12.27 -2.82 -16.58
N MET A 80 10.95 -2.81 -16.86
CA MET A 80 10.39 -2.98 -18.20
C MET A 80 10.43 -1.68 -19.04
N GLY A 81 10.84 -0.55 -18.46
CA GLY A 81 10.91 0.74 -19.14
C GLY A 81 9.60 1.52 -19.23
N ASP A 82 8.51 1.04 -18.60
CA ASP A 82 7.21 1.73 -18.59
C ASP A 82 7.21 2.97 -17.67
N ILE A 83 8.14 3.01 -16.71
CA ILE A 83 8.29 4.06 -15.69
C ILE A 83 9.76 4.46 -15.60
N SER A 84 10.04 5.75 -15.36
CA SER A 84 11.39 6.24 -15.13
C SER A 84 11.94 5.83 -13.75
N LEU A 85 13.25 5.64 -13.65
CA LEU A 85 13.92 5.39 -12.36
C LEU A 85 13.64 6.52 -11.35
N THR A 86 13.48 7.76 -11.82
CA THR A 86 13.13 8.92 -11.01
C THR A 86 11.77 8.74 -10.31
N ALA A 87 10.75 8.25 -11.02
CA ALA A 87 9.44 8.02 -10.42
C ALA A 87 9.48 6.90 -9.37
N LEU A 88 10.26 5.84 -9.60
CA LEU A 88 10.50 4.79 -8.59
C LEU A 88 11.11 5.37 -7.30
N ILE A 89 12.19 6.15 -7.43
CA ILE A 89 12.86 6.78 -6.28
C ILE A 89 11.89 7.70 -5.53
N LEU A 90 11.15 8.54 -6.26
CA LEU A 90 10.19 9.47 -5.67
C LEU A 90 9.05 8.75 -4.94
N TYR A 91 8.61 7.58 -5.43
CA TYR A 91 7.61 6.76 -4.75
C TYR A 91 8.12 6.20 -3.41
N PHE A 92 9.40 5.78 -3.33
CA PHE A 92 9.95 5.14 -2.12
C PHE A 92 10.15 6.12 -0.95
N ILE A 93 10.51 7.37 -1.20
CA ILE A 93 10.79 8.38 -0.17
C ILE A 93 9.66 8.54 0.87
N PRO A 94 8.38 8.81 0.49
CA PRO A 94 7.31 8.98 1.46
C PRO A 94 6.99 7.66 2.21
N GLN A 95 7.23 6.50 1.60
CA GLN A 95 7.01 5.20 2.23
C GLN A 95 7.97 4.98 3.41
N ILE A 96 9.23 5.38 3.26
CA ILE A 96 10.23 5.35 4.32
C ILE A 96 9.83 6.32 5.44
N GLY A 97 9.43 7.54 5.11
CA GLY A 97 8.98 8.53 6.08
C GLY A 97 7.78 8.05 6.92
N LEU A 98 6.78 7.46 6.27
CA LEU A 98 5.62 6.85 6.95
C LEU A 98 6.02 5.65 7.82
N GLY A 99 6.97 4.82 7.36
CA GLY A 99 7.48 3.67 8.11
C GLY A 99 8.21 4.09 9.40
N ILE A 100 9.16 5.03 9.28
CA ILE A 100 9.91 5.58 10.42
C ILE A 100 8.95 6.28 11.39
N GLY A 101 8.05 7.12 10.88
CA GLY A 101 7.05 7.82 11.71
C GLY A 101 6.20 6.83 12.52
N ALA A 102 5.74 5.74 11.89
CA ALA A 102 4.94 4.72 12.56
C ALA A 102 5.72 4.03 13.69
N ILE A 103 7.00 3.70 13.47
CA ILE A 103 7.86 3.07 14.49
C ILE A 103 8.09 4.03 15.67
N VAL A 104 8.41 5.30 15.40
CA VAL A 104 8.66 6.32 16.44
C VAL A 104 7.41 6.55 17.28
N LEU A 105 6.25 6.68 16.65
CA LEU A 105 4.99 6.89 17.35
C LEU A 105 4.60 5.66 18.21
N HIS A 106 4.79 4.45 17.68
CA HIS A 106 4.53 3.22 18.42
C HIS A 106 5.39 3.14 19.69
N ARG A 107 6.68 3.51 19.59
CA ARG A 107 7.61 3.55 20.72
C ARG A 107 7.28 4.64 21.74
N ARG A 108 6.81 5.82 21.32
CA ARG A 108 6.56 6.96 22.22
C ARG A 108 5.18 6.97 22.87
N ALA A 109 4.13 6.57 22.17
CA ALA A 109 2.75 6.81 22.60
C ALA A 109 1.95 5.53 22.92
N ARG A 110 2.48 4.32 22.64
CA ARG A 110 1.72 3.05 22.62
C ARG A 110 0.37 3.13 21.88
N ARG A 111 0.23 4.11 20.98
CA ARG A 111 -0.97 4.32 20.16
C ARG A 111 -0.65 3.95 18.73
N VAL A 112 -1.39 2.99 18.19
CA VAL A 112 -1.44 2.73 16.75
C VAL A 112 -2.46 3.72 16.19
N GLN A 113 -2.00 4.88 15.71
CA GLN A 113 -2.90 5.80 15.01
C GLN A 113 -3.34 5.15 13.69
N GLY A 114 -4.66 5.01 13.50
CA GLY A 114 -5.24 4.53 12.25
C GLY A 114 -4.92 5.47 11.08
N ALA A 115 -4.94 4.92 9.86
CA ALA A 115 -4.64 5.67 8.64
C ALA A 115 -5.56 6.91 8.51
N ARG A 116 -4.94 8.10 8.51
CA ARG A 116 -5.63 9.37 8.27
C ARG A 116 -6.09 9.44 6.80
N LEU A 117 -7.17 10.19 6.54
CA LEU A 117 -7.77 10.43 5.22
C LEU A 117 -6.75 10.59 4.06
N PRO A 118 -5.66 11.38 4.16
CA PRO A 118 -4.71 11.55 3.06
C PRO A 118 -3.94 10.27 2.71
N GLY A 119 -3.64 9.41 3.69
CA GLY A 119 -2.96 8.13 3.44
C GLY A 119 -3.84 7.14 2.68
N LYS A 120 -5.16 7.14 2.92
CA LYS A 120 -6.11 6.33 2.15
C LYS A 120 -6.23 6.82 0.71
N ALA A 121 -6.29 8.14 0.51
CA ALA A 121 -6.32 8.73 -0.82
C ALA A 121 -5.06 8.36 -1.63
N ALA A 122 -3.87 8.45 -1.03
CA ALA A 122 -2.62 8.03 -1.67
C ALA A 122 -2.65 6.55 -2.08
N ALA A 123 -3.17 5.66 -1.23
CA ALA A 123 -3.29 4.24 -1.53
C ALA A 123 -4.24 3.97 -2.71
N VAL A 124 -5.43 4.59 -2.73
CA VAL A 124 -6.40 4.46 -3.83
C VAL A 124 -5.83 5.00 -5.14
N LEU A 125 -5.16 6.16 -5.11
CA LEU A 125 -4.52 6.72 -6.29
C LEU A 125 -3.38 5.82 -6.80
N THR A 126 -2.63 5.20 -5.89
CA THR A 126 -1.57 4.24 -6.27
C THR A 126 -2.17 2.99 -6.91
N PHE A 127 -3.28 2.47 -6.37
CA PHE A 127 -4.01 1.37 -6.99
C PHE A 127 -4.45 1.71 -8.42
N ILE A 128 -5.08 2.87 -8.61
CA ILE A 128 -5.51 3.34 -9.94
C ILE A 128 -4.31 3.49 -10.88
N ALA A 129 -3.20 4.07 -10.40
CA ALA A 129 -1.98 4.23 -11.19
C ALA A 129 -1.43 2.87 -11.66
N VAL A 130 -1.40 1.87 -10.79
CA VAL A 130 -0.94 0.52 -11.13
C VAL A 130 -1.88 -0.16 -12.13
N VAL A 131 -3.19 -0.03 -11.99
CA VAL A 131 -4.15 -0.55 -13.00
C VAL A 131 -3.93 0.13 -14.35
N PHE A 132 -3.68 1.43 -14.38
CA PHE A 132 -3.37 2.17 -15.60
C PHE A 132 -2.05 1.70 -16.24
N LEU A 133 -1.06 1.34 -15.43
CA LEU A 133 0.21 0.77 -15.90
C LEU A 133 0.01 -0.61 -16.53
N PHE A 134 -0.77 -1.48 -15.90
CA PHE A 134 -1.09 -2.80 -16.46
C PHE A 134 -1.81 -2.70 -17.81
N LEU A 135 -2.81 -1.82 -17.91
CA LEU A 135 -3.63 -1.63 -19.11
C LEU A 135 -2.96 -0.77 -20.19
N GLY A 136 -1.78 -0.20 -19.91
CA GLY A 136 -1.08 0.67 -20.86
C GLY A 136 -1.82 1.97 -21.20
N LEU A 137 -2.71 2.44 -20.31
CA LEU A 137 -3.57 3.59 -20.56
C LEU A 137 -2.76 4.90 -20.74
N PRO A 138 -3.34 5.89 -21.45
CA PRO A 138 -2.76 7.24 -21.49
C PRO A 138 -2.73 7.83 -20.07
N TYR A 139 -1.79 8.74 -19.81
CA TYR A 139 -1.60 9.41 -18.52
C TYR A 139 -1.20 8.52 -17.32
N ARG A 140 -0.91 7.22 -17.52
CA ARG A 140 -0.47 6.29 -16.44
C ARG A 140 0.63 6.86 -15.53
N VAL A 141 1.62 7.53 -16.11
CA VAL A 141 2.73 8.17 -15.38
C VAL A 141 2.26 9.41 -14.61
N MET A 142 1.34 10.19 -15.18
CA MET A 142 0.78 11.38 -14.52
C MET A 142 -0.03 10.99 -13.28
N VAL A 143 -0.88 9.96 -13.40
CA VAL A 143 -1.66 9.42 -12.26
C VAL A 143 -0.71 8.92 -11.16
N LEU A 144 0.39 8.24 -11.53
CA LEU A 144 1.42 7.83 -10.57
C LEU A 144 2.05 9.03 -9.86
N TYR A 145 2.42 10.10 -10.58
CA TYR A 145 2.98 11.30 -9.94
C TYR A 145 1.99 12.00 -9.01
N VAL A 146 0.70 12.04 -9.36
CA VAL A 146 -0.35 12.54 -8.46
C VAL A 146 -0.43 11.68 -7.20
N ALA A 147 -0.43 10.35 -7.35
CA ALA A 147 -0.42 9.42 -6.22
C ALA A 147 0.79 9.63 -5.30
N ILE A 148 1.99 9.79 -5.89
CA ILE A 148 3.23 10.11 -5.16
C ILE A 148 3.06 11.44 -4.41
N GLY A 149 2.61 12.50 -5.07
CA GLY A 149 2.42 13.82 -4.44
C GLY A 149 1.48 13.78 -3.24
N VAL A 150 0.35 13.07 -3.36
CA VAL A 150 -0.57 12.85 -2.23
C VAL A 150 0.10 12.01 -1.13
N GLY A 151 0.94 11.03 -1.50
CA GLY A 151 1.76 10.27 -0.56
C GLY A 151 2.74 11.12 0.25
N TYR A 152 3.38 12.11 -0.37
CA TYR A 152 4.21 13.10 0.35
C TYR A 152 3.38 13.95 1.31
N GLY A 153 2.21 14.43 0.89
CA GLY A 153 1.29 15.15 1.77
C GLY A 153 0.89 14.31 2.99
N ALA A 154 0.53 13.05 2.76
CA ALA A 154 0.21 12.10 3.83
C ALA A 154 1.38 11.86 4.79
N ALA A 155 2.61 11.72 4.26
CA ALA A 155 3.81 11.55 5.07
C ALA A 155 4.09 12.79 5.94
N LEU A 156 3.96 13.99 5.39
CA LEU A 156 4.13 15.25 6.14
C LEU A 156 3.08 15.39 7.24
N ASP A 157 1.81 15.13 6.95
CA ASP A 157 0.74 15.20 7.94
C ASP A 157 0.95 14.18 9.08
N TYR A 158 1.47 13.01 8.75
CA TYR A 158 1.81 11.99 9.74
C TYR A 158 3.00 12.43 10.61
N LEU A 159 4.06 12.98 10.01
CA LEU A 159 5.22 13.48 10.76
C LEU A 159 4.86 14.67 11.66
N ARG A 160 4.03 15.60 11.19
CA ARG A 160 3.50 16.71 12.01
C ARG A 160 2.74 16.19 13.23
N ALA A 161 1.90 15.19 13.04
CA ALA A 161 1.16 14.55 14.12
C ALA A 161 2.05 13.81 15.12
N ALA A 162 3.16 13.22 14.65
CA ALA A 162 4.14 12.57 15.51
C ALA A 162 4.96 13.58 16.33
N CYS A 163 5.20 14.77 15.77
CA CYS A 163 5.97 15.84 16.43
C CYS A 163 5.13 16.71 17.38
N SER A 164 3.81 16.83 17.23
CA SER A 164 2.97 17.57 18.18
C SER A 164 2.68 16.70 19.43
N PRO A 165 3.33 16.93 20.59
CA PRO A 165 3.04 16.20 21.79
C PRO A 165 1.80 16.82 22.42
N GLY A 166 0.64 16.19 22.22
CA GLY A 166 -0.59 16.53 22.92
C GLY A 166 -1.61 17.28 22.07
N GLN A 167 -2.59 16.54 21.56
CA GLN A 167 -3.99 16.87 21.80
C GLN A 167 -4.73 15.55 22.06
N GLY A 168 -5.31 15.42 23.25
CA GLY A 168 -6.29 14.38 23.51
C GLY A 168 -7.49 14.63 22.61
N THR A 169 -7.85 13.66 21.76
CA THR A 169 -9.19 13.64 21.17
C THR A 169 -10.11 13.01 22.21
N SER A 170 -10.67 13.86 23.06
CA SER A 170 -11.94 13.63 23.72
C SER A 170 -13.05 13.71 22.67
N SER A 171 -13.62 12.55 22.33
CA SER A 171 -15.00 12.38 21.87
C SER A 171 -15.24 10.89 21.68
#